data_AF-A0A074JKE9-F1
#
_entry.id   AF-A0A074JKE9-F1
#
_cell.length_a   1.000
_cell.length_b   1.000
_cell.length_c   1.000
_cell.angle_alpha   90.00
_cell.angle_beta   90.00
_cell.angle_gamma   90.00
#
_symmetry.space_group_name_H-M   'P 1'
#
loop_
_entity.id
_entity.type
_entity.pdbx_description
1 polymer ?
#
loop_
_entity_poly.entity_id
_entity_poly.type
_entity_poly.pdbx_seq_one_letter_code
_entity_poly.pdbx_strand_id
1 'polypeptide(L)'
;MKTANRQEIATTLDELRAICDTGFALALHIRFTRPNILYRTYPQKWLDYYSDRGMMIEDPVVLWGLRETGMVRWADLPDPAGIVAEAEAFGLRNGLTCSVGPNSSRSISGFTRSSGPFSDGEAEHLLALTQRLHDMTENLSDL
;
A
#
# COMPACT_ATOMS: atom_id res chain seq x y z
N MET A 1 -22.94 12.38 1.81
CA MET A 1 -21.62 12.05 1.23
C MET A 1 -21.81 11.87 -0.27
N LYS A 2 -21.38 12.88 -1.06
CA LYS A 2 -21.86 13.09 -2.43
C LYS A 2 -21.24 12.08 -3.41
N THR A 3 -22.01 11.62 -4.39
CA THR A 3 -21.64 10.67 -5.45
C THR A 3 -20.28 10.97 -6.13
N ALA A 4 -19.87 12.25 -6.16
CA ALA A 4 -18.60 12.71 -6.69
C ALA A 4 -17.36 12.08 -6.02
N ASN A 5 -17.29 12.02 -4.68
CA ASN A 5 -16.12 11.45 -3.99
C ASN A 5 -15.94 9.95 -4.30
N ARG A 6 -17.04 9.19 -4.45
CA ARG A 6 -16.96 7.76 -4.81
C ARG A 6 -16.42 7.56 -6.23
N GLN A 7 -16.84 8.41 -7.16
CA GLN A 7 -16.35 8.35 -8.55
C GLN A 7 -14.86 8.67 -8.62
N GLU A 8 -14.41 9.71 -7.92
CA GLU A 8 -12.99 10.07 -7.89
C GLU A 8 -12.12 8.99 -7.22
N ILE A 9 -12.62 8.33 -6.15
CA ILE A 9 -11.92 7.19 -5.53
C ILE A 9 -11.80 6.06 -6.55
N ALA A 10 -12.89 5.72 -7.23
CA ALA A 10 -12.89 4.68 -8.25
C ALA A 10 -11.89 4.98 -9.38
N THR A 11 -11.89 6.21 -9.91
CA THR A 11 -10.94 6.65 -10.93
C THR A 11 -9.49 6.54 -10.44
N THR A 12 -9.22 6.93 -9.19
CA THR A 12 -7.88 6.82 -8.60
C THR A 12 -7.44 5.35 -8.46
N LEU A 13 -8.35 4.46 -8.05
CA LEU A 13 -8.07 3.02 -7.97
C LEU A 13 -7.85 2.40 -9.35
N ASP A 14 -8.56 2.85 -10.39
CA ASP A 14 -8.36 2.40 -11.77
C ASP A 14 -6.99 2.83 -12.32
N GLU A 15 -6.55 4.05 -12.00
CA GLU A 15 -5.21 4.52 -12.33
C GLU A 15 -4.13 3.67 -11.65
N LEU A 16 -4.28 3.36 -10.36
CA LEU A 16 -3.38 2.45 -9.66
C LEU A 16 -3.33 1.06 -10.30
N ARG A 17 -4.48 0.52 -10.74
CA ARG A 17 -4.53 -0.78 -11.46
C ARG A 17 -3.80 -0.74 -12.79
N ALA A 18 -3.82 0.40 -13.50
CA ALA A 18 -3.09 0.55 -14.76
C ALA A 18 -1.56 0.60 -14.56
N ILE A 19 -1.10 1.11 -13.41
CA ILE A 19 0.32 1.24 -13.07
C ILE A 19 0.88 -0.05 -12.43
N CYS A 20 0.09 -0.72 -11.59
CA CYS A 20 0.51 -1.83 -10.73
C CYS A 20 -0.08 -3.17 -11.19
N ASP A 21 0.49 -3.77 -12.24
CA ASP A 21 0.00 -4.98 -12.89
C ASP A 21 0.10 -6.26 -12.04
N THR A 22 0.93 -6.28 -11.00
CA THR A 22 1.00 -7.39 -10.02
C THR A 22 0.26 -7.11 -8.72
N GLY A 23 -0.42 -5.97 -8.64
CA GLY A 23 -1.31 -5.60 -7.54
C GLY A 23 -0.73 -4.58 -6.56
N PHE A 24 -1.58 -4.15 -5.65
CA PHE A 24 -1.29 -3.16 -4.62
C PHE A 24 -2.16 -3.37 -3.37
N ALA A 25 -1.72 -2.80 -2.26
CA ALA A 25 -2.46 -2.74 -1.00
C ALA A 25 -2.52 -1.29 -0.50
N LEU A 26 -3.64 -0.94 0.13
CA LEU A 26 -3.90 0.36 0.76
C LEU A 26 -4.44 0.08 2.17
N ALA A 27 -3.73 0.55 3.18
CA ALA A 27 -4.16 0.60 4.57
C ALA A 27 -4.33 2.07 4.96
N LEU A 28 -5.55 2.60 4.82
CA LEU A 28 -5.86 4.01 5.00
C LEU A 28 -6.37 4.30 6.41
N HIS A 29 -5.92 5.43 6.97
CA HIS A 29 -6.27 5.93 8.30
C HIS A 29 -6.09 4.88 9.41
N ILE A 30 -4.87 4.37 9.54
CA ILE A 30 -4.45 3.44 10.60
C ILE A 30 -4.51 4.17 11.94
N ARG A 31 -5.33 3.62 12.85
CA ARG A 31 -5.50 4.06 14.23
C ARG A 31 -5.42 2.84 15.13
N PHE A 32 -4.64 2.91 16.22
CA PHE A 32 -4.45 1.78 17.15
C PHE A 32 -4.16 0.45 16.42
N THR A 33 -3.21 0.50 15.47
CA THR A 33 -2.78 -0.61 14.60
C THR A 33 -3.82 -1.20 13.64
N ARG A 34 -5.01 -0.60 13.52
CA ARG A 34 -6.05 -1.05 12.58
C ARG A 34 -6.31 0.02 11.50
N PRO A 35 -6.25 -0.33 10.21
CA PRO A 35 -6.72 0.56 9.16
C PRO A 35 -8.24 0.69 9.23
N ASN A 36 -8.74 1.92 9.03
CA ASN A 36 -10.16 2.15 8.79
C ASN A 36 -10.59 1.52 7.45
N ILE A 37 -9.76 1.69 6.42
CA ILE A 37 -10.00 1.08 5.10
C ILE A 37 -8.79 0.22 4.74
N LEU A 38 -9.05 -1.06 4.49
CA LEU A 38 -8.09 -1.99 3.91
C LEU A 38 -8.56 -2.43 2.53
N TYR A 39 -7.85 -2.01 1.49
CA TYR A 39 -8.13 -2.39 0.10
C TYR A 39 -6.90 -3.08 -0.49
N ARG A 40 -7.08 -4.26 -1.09
CA ARG A 40 -5.97 -5.10 -1.56
C ARG A 40 -6.33 -5.76 -2.88
N THR A 41 -5.37 -5.82 -3.80
CA THR A 41 -5.49 -6.51 -5.10
C THR A 41 -4.42 -7.57 -5.32
N TYR A 42 -3.56 -7.81 -4.33
CA TYR A 42 -2.58 -8.89 -4.39
C TYR A 42 -3.24 -10.27 -4.61
N PRO A 43 -2.53 -11.23 -5.23
CA PRO A 43 -3.06 -12.58 -5.45
C PRO A 43 -3.54 -13.23 -4.15
N GLN A 44 -4.72 -13.86 -4.19
CA GLN A 44 -5.32 -14.48 -2.99
C GLN A 44 -4.37 -15.47 -2.29
N LYS A 45 -3.60 -16.24 -3.07
CA LYS A 45 -2.60 -17.17 -2.52
C LYS A 45 -1.55 -16.49 -1.64
N TRP A 46 -1.13 -15.28 -2.00
CA TRP A 46 -0.22 -14.48 -1.17
C TRP A 46 -0.92 -13.98 0.09
N LEU A 47 -2.14 -13.45 -0.04
CA LEU A 47 -2.91 -12.94 1.09
C LEU A 47 -3.16 -14.02 2.16
N ASP A 48 -3.54 -15.22 1.74
CA ASP A 48 -3.75 -16.37 2.64
C ASP A 48 -2.44 -16.76 3.32
N TYR A 49 -1.38 -16.94 2.52
CA TYR A 49 -0.07 -17.32 3.02
C TYR A 49 0.51 -16.34 4.05
N TYR A 50 0.38 -15.04 3.78
CA TYR A 50 0.80 -13.93 4.64
C TYR A 50 0.00 -13.89 5.95
N SER A 51 -1.32 -14.06 5.86
CA SER A 51 -2.23 -14.03 7.01
C SER A 51 -2.03 -15.24 7.93
N ASP A 52 -1.95 -16.44 7.36
CA ASP A 52 -1.81 -17.70 8.13
C ASP A 52 -0.53 -17.75 8.96
N ARG A 53 0.51 -17.02 8.53
CA ARG A 53 1.81 -16.93 9.22
C ARG A 53 1.96 -15.70 10.10
N GLY A 54 0.96 -14.82 10.16
CA GLY A 54 1.01 -13.61 10.98
C GLY A 54 2.15 -12.66 10.59
N MET A 55 2.52 -12.61 9.31
CA MET A 55 3.72 -11.91 8.82
C MET A 55 3.72 -10.40 9.07
N MET A 56 2.54 -9.79 9.24
CA MET A 56 2.38 -8.35 9.48
C MET A 56 3.27 -7.78 10.59
N ILE A 57 3.56 -8.57 11.63
CA ILE A 57 4.33 -8.11 12.80
C ILE A 57 5.80 -7.84 12.43
N GLU A 58 6.34 -8.61 11.50
CA GLU A 58 7.75 -8.58 11.10
C GLU A 58 7.94 -7.98 9.69
N ASP A 59 6.85 -7.66 8.99
CA ASP A 59 6.88 -7.13 7.64
C ASP A 59 7.59 -5.77 7.58
N PRO A 60 8.76 -5.68 6.93
CA PRO A 60 9.52 -4.44 6.86
C PRO A 60 8.78 -3.32 6.12
N VAL A 61 7.88 -3.65 5.19
CA VAL A 61 7.04 -2.68 4.47
C VAL A 61 6.05 -2.01 5.41
N VAL A 62 5.38 -2.81 6.25
CA VAL A 62 4.44 -2.30 7.26
C VAL A 62 5.18 -1.51 8.34
N LEU A 63 6.29 -2.06 8.85
CA LEU A 63 7.08 -1.43 9.90
C LEU A 63 7.66 -0.08 9.46
N TRP A 64 8.18 0.02 8.23
CA TRP A 64 8.66 1.29 7.68
C TRP A 64 7.51 2.29 7.53
N GLY A 65 6.39 1.88 6.93
CA GLY A 65 5.24 2.77 6.70
C GLY A 65 4.59 3.28 8.00
N LEU A 66 4.69 2.54 9.10
CA LEU A 66 4.21 3.01 10.40
C LEU A 66 5.14 4.04 11.07
N ARG A 67 6.42 4.05 10.72
CA ARG A 67 7.45 4.90 11.36
C ARG A 67 7.77 6.15 10.56
N GLU A 68 7.78 6.04 9.24
CA GLU A 68 8.25 7.08 8.32
C GLU A 68 7.11 7.67 7.48
N THR A 69 7.38 8.80 6.84
CA THR A 69 6.55 9.43 5.80
C THR A 69 7.35 9.51 4.50
N GLY A 70 6.67 9.45 3.35
CA GLY A 70 7.30 9.52 2.03
C GLY A 70 7.20 8.19 1.30
N MET A 71 8.27 7.77 0.63
CA MET A 71 8.30 6.52 -0.13
C MET A 71 9.61 5.75 0.06
N VAL A 72 9.56 4.43 -0.08
CA VAL A 72 10.73 3.54 -0.06
C VAL A 72 10.53 2.37 -1.03
N ARG A 73 11.56 1.97 -1.76
CA ARG A 73 11.52 0.77 -2.60
C ARG A 73 11.74 -0.45 -1.72
N TRP A 74 11.05 -1.54 -1.98
CA TRP A 74 11.18 -2.76 -1.17
C TRP A 74 12.61 -3.33 -1.20
N ALA A 75 13.31 -3.15 -2.31
CA ALA A 75 14.72 -3.53 -2.46
C ALA A 75 15.68 -2.77 -1.51
N ASP A 76 15.27 -1.61 -1.01
CA ASP A 76 16.07 -0.79 -0.09
C ASP A 76 15.76 -1.09 1.38
N LEU A 77 14.81 -1.99 1.66
CA LEU A 77 14.43 -2.37 3.02
C LEU A 77 15.24 -3.58 3.52
N PRO A 78 15.70 -3.56 4.78
CA PRO A 78 16.20 -4.78 5.40
C PRO A 78 15.05 -5.78 5.58
N ASP A 79 15.23 -7.01 5.10
CA ASP A 79 14.21 -8.07 5.14
C ASP A 79 14.69 -9.29 5.96
N PRO A 80 14.89 -9.16 7.27
CA PRO A 80 15.42 -10.25 8.11
C PRO A 80 14.49 -11.45 8.22
N ALA A 81 13.18 -11.23 8.06
CA ALA A 81 12.16 -12.28 8.08
C ALA A 81 11.90 -12.91 6.70
N GLY A 82 12.51 -12.38 5.63
CA GLY A 82 12.36 -12.89 4.26
C GLY A 82 11.00 -12.59 3.62
N ILE A 83 10.19 -11.69 4.18
CA ILE A 83 8.81 -11.43 3.74
C ILE A 83 8.77 -10.80 2.36
N VAL A 84 9.68 -9.88 2.05
CA VAL A 84 9.79 -9.27 0.71
C VAL A 84 10.24 -10.32 -0.30
N ALA A 85 11.22 -11.14 0.05
CA ALA A 85 11.68 -12.24 -0.80
C ALA A 85 10.56 -13.26 -1.08
N GLU A 86 9.75 -13.59 -0.07
CA GLU A 86 8.58 -14.46 -0.23
C GLU A 86 7.50 -13.80 -1.10
N ALA A 87 7.22 -12.51 -0.93
CA ALA A 87 6.28 -11.78 -1.79
C ALA A 87 6.68 -11.88 -3.28
N GLU A 88 7.97 -11.73 -3.59
CA GLU A 88 8.50 -11.86 -4.95
C GLU A 88 8.29 -13.25 -5.55
N ALA A 89 8.40 -14.31 -4.73
CA ALA A 89 8.12 -15.70 -5.14
C ALA A 89 6.64 -15.91 -5.51
N PHE A 90 5.74 -15.10 -4.94
CA PHE A 90 4.32 -15.05 -5.32
C PHE A 90 4.01 -14.08 -6.47
N GLY A 91 5.04 -13.47 -7.06
CA GLY A 91 4.93 -12.58 -8.21
C GLY A 91 4.78 -11.09 -7.87
N LEU A 92 4.85 -10.73 -6.58
CA LEU A 92 4.82 -9.33 -6.13
C LEU A 92 6.23 -8.74 -6.21
N ARG A 93 6.56 -8.14 -7.35
CA ARG A 93 7.93 -7.68 -7.65
C ARG A 93 8.03 -6.16 -7.70
N ASN A 94 9.27 -5.67 -7.64
CA ASN A 94 9.60 -4.26 -7.84
C ASN A 94 8.81 -3.33 -6.90
N GLY A 95 8.67 -3.74 -5.64
CA GLY A 95 7.74 -3.09 -4.73
C GLY A 95 8.13 -1.66 -4.34
N LEU A 96 7.13 -0.83 -4.10
CA LEU A 96 7.25 0.53 -3.56
C LEU A 96 6.22 0.71 -2.44
N THR A 97 6.69 1.19 -1.29
CA THR A 97 5.82 1.58 -0.18
C THR A 97 5.69 3.10 -0.16
N CYS A 98 4.49 3.62 0.02
CA CYS A 98 4.27 5.03 0.34
C CYS A 98 3.59 5.17 1.70
N SER A 99 3.90 6.25 2.41
CA SER A 99 3.36 6.57 3.72
C SER A 99 3.03 8.05 3.85
N VAL A 100 1.81 8.36 4.27
CA VAL A 100 1.27 9.72 4.36
C VAL A 100 0.43 9.94 5.62
N GLY A 101 0.10 11.20 5.91
CA GLY A 101 -0.71 11.60 7.06
C GLY A 101 0.07 11.64 8.39
N PRO A 102 -0.59 12.06 9.49
CA PRO A 102 0.01 12.06 10.83
C PRO A 102 -0.01 10.67 11.47
N ASN A 103 0.79 10.43 12.51
CA ASN A 103 0.82 9.15 13.25
C ASN A 103 -0.55 8.74 13.84
N SER A 104 -1.45 9.70 14.08
CA SER A 104 -2.81 9.47 14.58
C SER A 104 -3.82 9.02 13.51
N SER A 105 -3.44 9.05 12.23
CA SER A 105 -4.27 8.71 11.06
C SER A 105 -3.37 8.26 9.89
N ARG A 106 -2.34 7.45 10.17
CA ARG A 106 -1.31 7.08 9.20
C ARG A 106 -1.92 6.30 8.03
N SER A 107 -1.56 6.59 6.79
CA SER A 107 -1.95 5.75 5.64
C SER A 107 -0.73 5.19 4.94
N ILE A 108 -0.78 3.90 4.63
CA ILE A 108 0.32 3.15 4.01
C ILE A 108 -0.21 2.48 2.76
N SER A 109 0.57 2.53 1.68
CA SER A 109 0.32 1.77 0.47
C SER A 109 1.53 0.94 0.11
N GLY A 110 1.29 -0.22 -0.52
CA GLY A 110 2.31 -1.05 -1.13
C GLY A 110 1.93 -1.31 -2.59
N PHE A 111 2.81 -0.95 -3.51
CA PHE A 111 2.62 -1.06 -4.96
C PHE A 111 3.62 -2.05 -5.52
N THR A 112 3.21 -2.88 -6.48
CA THR A 112 4.08 -3.85 -7.13
C THR A 112 3.83 -3.88 -8.63
N ARG A 113 4.86 -4.20 -9.42
CA ARG A 113 4.70 -4.40 -10.86
C ARG A 113 5.71 -5.39 -11.44
N SER A 114 5.39 -5.95 -12.60
CA SER A 114 6.25 -6.89 -13.32
C SER A 114 7.32 -6.23 -14.19
N SER A 115 7.07 -5.01 -14.67
CA SER A 115 7.88 -4.34 -15.71
C SER A 115 9.22 -3.76 -15.25
N GLY A 116 9.56 -3.88 -13.96
CA GLY A 116 10.81 -3.37 -13.37
C GLY A 116 10.57 -2.32 -12.27
N PRO A 117 11.63 -1.79 -11.64
CA PRO A 117 11.53 -0.79 -10.57
C PRO A 117 10.80 0.47 -11.01
N PHE A 118 10.01 1.08 -10.12
CA PHE A 118 9.42 2.40 -10.34
C PHE A 118 10.52 3.47 -10.48
N SER A 119 10.43 4.29 -11.52
CA SER A 119 11.24 5.51 -11.64
C SER A 119 10.87 6.52 -10.55
N ASP A 120 11.72 7.51 -10.31
CA ASP A 120 11.45 8.51 -9.27
C ASP A 120 10.15 9.30 -9.55
N GLY A 121 9.90 9.66 -10.81
CA GLY A 121 8.65 10.32 -11.19
C GLY A 121 7.40 9.45 -10.99
N GLU A 122 7.49 8.15 -11.26
CA GLU A 122 6.39 7.22 -10.97
C GLU A 122 6.18 7.05 -9.45
N ALA A 123 7.26 7.02 -8.68
CA ALA A 123 7.19 6.87 -7.24
C ALA A 123 6.59 8.13 -6.56
N GLU A 124 6.97 9.33 -7.02
CA GLU A 124 6.34 10.59 -6.62
C GLU A 124 4.85 10.62 -6.97
N HIS A 125 4.49 10.14 -8.15
CA HIS A 125 3.10 10.05 -8.58
C HIS A 125 2.28 9.10 -7.70
N LEU A 126 2.80 7.90 -7.41
CA LEU A 126 2.17 6.93 -6.50
C LEU A 126 2.02 7.47 -5.06
N LEU A 127 3.00 8.24 -4.58
CA LEU A 127 2.89 8.95 -3.30
C LEU A 127 1.74 9.98 -3.34
N ALA A 128 1.63 10.76 -4.41
CA ALA A 128 0.55 11.73 -4.59
C ALA A 128 -0.83 11.07 -4.67
N LEU A 129 -0.97 9.93 -5.37
CA LEU A 129 -2.20 9.16 -5.40
C LEU A 129 -2.56 8.59 -4.02
N THR A 130 -1.56 8.16 -3.24
CA THR A 130 -1.76 7.71 -1.86
C THR A 130 -2.26 8.85 -0.97
N GLN A 131 -1.66 10.05 -1.06
CA GLN A 131 -2.13 11.25 -0.36
C GLN A 131 -3.56 11.64 -0.76
N ARG A 132 -3.86 11.61 -2.07
CA ARG A 132 -5.20 11.90 -2.56
C ARG A 132 -6.23 10.93 -1.97
N LEU A 133 -5.93 9.63 -1.97
CA LEU A 133 -6.82 8.63 -1.37
C LEU A 133 -7.01 8.89 0.13
N HIS A 134 -5.93 9.16 0.87
CA HIS A 134 -6.02 9.55 2.28
C HIS A 134 -6.98 10.73 2.49
N ASP A 135 -6.80 11.84 1.77
CA ASP A 135 -7.62 13.04 1.96
C ASP A 135 -9.10 12.79 1.63
N MET A 136 -9.35 12.04 0.56
CA MET A 136 -10.70 11.72 0.09
C MET A 136 -11.45 10.77 1.02
N THR A 137 -10.71 9.96 1.80
CA THR A 137 -11.28 8.95 2.69
C THR A 137 -11.29 9.36 4.18
N GLU A 138 -10.78 10.53 4.56
CA GLU A 138 -10.67 10.97 5.97
C GLU A 138 -12.02 10.94 6.72
N ASN A 139 -13.13 11.23 6.02
CA ASN A 139 -14.48 11.23 6.59
C ASN A 139 -15.30 9.98 6.25
N LEU A 140 -14.67 8.97 5.63
CA LEU A 140 -15.27 7.65 5.45
C LEU A 140 -15.03 6.85 6.73
N SER A 141 -15.75 7.17 7.81
CA SER A 141 -15.81 6.30 8.98
C SER A 141 -16.76 5.15 8.69
N ASP A 142 -16.30 3.91 8.87
CA ASP A 142 -17.07 2.66 8.98
C ASP A 142 -18.40 2.61 8.19
N LEU A 143 -18.41 1.89 7.06
CA LEU A 143 -19.64 1.26 6.58
C LEU A 143 -20.13 0.21 7.58
#